data_AF-T0TNI9-F1
#
_entry.id   AF-T0TNI9-F1
#
_cell.length_a   1.000
_cell.length_b   1.000
_cell.length_c   1.000
_cell.angle_alpha   90.00
_cell.angle_beta   90.00
_cell.angle_gamma   90.00
#
_symmetry.space_group_name_H-M   'P 1'
#
loop_
_entity.id
_entity.type
_entity.pdbx_description
1 polymer ?
#
loop_
_entity_poly.entity_id
_entity_poly.type
_entity_poly.pdbx_seq_one_letter_code
_entity_poly.pdbx_strand_id
1 'polypeptide(L)'
;MSKRIWSIALAYVGVMIGAGVSSGQDLLQYFVSFGAWGLIGVIVLGVLHVGFGRLMIALGSYYQSDDHSVVLAEISHPVIYRILDIALIITCFIFGFVMTAGAGANLNQQFGMPFWVGAFLCTALTIVVSFLDFKKSSELSESLPL
;
A
#
# COMPACT_ATOMS: atom_id res chain seq x y z
N MET A 1 -7.11 -22.38 -10.21
CA MET A 1 -6.40 -21.32 -10.95
C MET A 1 -7.03 -19.94 -10.76
N SER A 2 -8.33 -19.71 -11.04
CA SER A 2 -8.92 -18.35 -10.94
C SER A 2 -8.88 -17.74 -9.53
N LYS A 3 -9.14 -18.51 -8.47
CA LYS A 3 -9.13 -18.01 -7.08
C LYS A 3 -7.79 -17.37 -6.67
N ARG A 4 -6.66 -17.95 -7.11
CA ARG A 4 -5.33 -17.40 -6.83
C ARG A 4 -5.09 -16.08 -7.57
N ILE A 5 -5.50 -16.01 -8.84
CA ILE A 5 -5.37 -14.79 -9.65
C ILE A 5 -6.19 -13.65 -9.03
N TRP A 6 -7.44 -13.93 -8.63
CA TRP A 6 -8.29 -12.96 -7.95
C TRP A 6 -7.72 -12.53 -6.60
N SER A 7 -7.16 -13.45 -5.81
CA SER A 7 -6.54 -13.12 -4.53
C SER A 7 -5.31 -12.22 -4.70
N ILE A 8 -4.45 -12.51 -5.67
CA ILE A 8 -3.25 -11.71 -5.96
C ILE A 8 -3.67 -10.33 -6.50
N ALA A 9 -4.66 -10.28 -7.38
CA ALA A 9 -5.18 -9.02 -7.92
C ALA A 9 -5.79 -8.14 -6.82
N LEU A 10 -6.62 -8.71 -5.94
CA LEU A 10 -7.24 -7.97 -4.84
C LEU A 10 -6.20 -7.47 -3.84
N ALA A 11 -5.18 -8.28 -3.52
CA ALA A 11 -4.07 -7.86 -2.66
C ALA A 11 -3.27 -6.72 -3.30
N TYR A 12 -2.93 -6.84 -4.58
CA TYR A 12 -2.21 -5.78 -5.32
C TYR A 12 -2.99 -4.47 -5.34
N VAL A 13 -4.28 -4.54 -5.68
CA VAL A 13 -5.17 -3.36 -5.71
C VAL A 13 -5.30 -2.74 -4.31
N GLY A 14 -5.45 -3.56 -3.27
CA GLY A 14 -5.56 -3.09 -1.88
C GLY A 14 -4.30 -2.39 -1.36
N VAL A 15 -3.11 -2.83 -1.78
CA VAL A 15 -1.83 -2.21 -1.38
C VAL A 15 -1.53 -0.95 -2.19
N MET A 16 -1.86 -0.92 -3.48
CA MET A 16 -1.52 0.18 -4.38
C MET A 16 -2.46 1.39 -4.25
N ILE A 17 -3.73 1.18 -3.89
CA ILE A 17 -4.71 2.27 -3.81
C ILE A 17 -4.64 2.93 -2.44
N GLY A 18 -4.11 4.16 -2.41
CA GLY A 18 -4.13 5.03 -1.24
C GLY A 18 -5.39 5.90 -1.15
N ALA A 19 -5.51 6.68 -0.06
CA ALA A 19 -6.67 7.56 0.18
C ALA A 19 -6.87 8.63 -0.92
N GLY A 20 -5.79 9.21 -1.45
CA GLY A 20 -5.84 10.22 -2.51
C GLY A 20 -6.30 9.66 -3.85
N VAL A 21 -5.76 8.50 -4.25
CA VAL A 21 -6.17 7.79 -5.47
C VAL A 21 -7.62 7.28 -5.36
N SER A 22 -8.00 6.72 -4.20
CA SER A 22 -9.36 6.20 -3.98
C SER A 22 -10.43 7.30 -3.94
N SER A 23 -10.10 8.46 -3.38
CA SER A 23 -11.01 9.62 -3.31
C SER A 23 -11.08 10.39 -4.64
N GLY A 24 -10.12 10.15 -5.54
CA GLY A 24 -10.00 10.86 -6.81
C GLY A 24 -9.49 12.31 -6.67
N GLN A 25 -9.14 12.74 -5.46
CA GLN A 25 -8.71 14.13 -5.18
C GLN A 25 -7.41 14.48 -5.90
N ASP A 26 -6.45 13.55 -5.91
CA ASP A 26 -5.19 13.72 -6.63
C ASP A 26 -5.46 13.94 -8.13
N LEU A 27 -6.38 13.15 -8.69
CA LEU A 27 -6.72 13.21 -10.11
C LEU A 27 -7.46 14.51 -10.47
N LEU A 28 -8.37 14.95 -9.60
CA LEU A 28 -9.10 16.21 -9.75
C LEU A 28 -8.15 17.42 -9.69
N GLN A 29 -7.22 17.40 -8.74
CA GLN A 29 -6.29 18.50 -8.50
C GLN A 29 -5.22 18.61 -9.59
N TYR A 30 -4.65 17.47 -10.03
CA TYR A 30 -3.53 17.46 -10.98
C TYR A 30 -3.95 17.42 -12.44
N PHE A 31 -5.13 16.88 -12.77
CA PHE A 31 -5.55 16.69 -14.15
C PHE A 31 -6.84 17.44 -14.47
N VAL A 32 -7.92 17.20 -13.74
CA VAL A 32 -9.24 17.76 -14.12
C VAL A 32 -9.28 19.28 -13.99
N SER A 33 -8.47 19.87 -13.11
CA SER A 33 -8.28 21.33 -13.00
C SER A 33 -7.79 21.99 -14.30
N PHE A 34 -7.16 21.24 -15.21
CA PHE A 34 -6.65 21.71 -16.51
C PHE A 34 -7.64 21.47 -17.69
N GLY A 35 -8.86 21.00 -17.42
CA GLY A 35 -9.90 20.80 -18.44
C GLY A 35 -9.68 19.57 -19.32
N ALA A 36 -10.11 19.62 -20.59
CA ALA A 36 -10.15 18.47 -21.50
C ALA A 36 -8.76 17.82 -21.75
N TRP A 37 -7.69 18.61 -21.71
CA TRP A 37 -6.31 18.11 -21.82
C TRP A 37 -5.88 17.27 -20.61
N GLY A 38 -6.41 17.60 -19.43
CA GLY A 38 -6.22 16.80 -18.23
C GLY A 38 -6.77 15.39 -18.35
N LEU A 39 -7.92 15.22 -19.01
CA LEU A 39 -8.55 13.91 -19.20
C LEU A 39 -7.68 12.96 -20.03
N ILE A 40 -6.96 13.47 -21.03
CA ILE A 40 -5.98 12.69 -21.79
C ILE A 40 -4.82 12.27 -20.89
N GLY A 41 -4.34 13.19 -20.03
CA GLY A 41 -3.32 12.90 -19.03
C GLY A 41 -3.72 11.79 -18.05
N VAL A 42 -4.98 11.76 -17.61
CA VAL A 42 -5.53 10.68 -16.77
C VAL A 42 -5.45 9.32 -17.47
N ILE A 43 -5.82 9.26 -18.76
CA ILE A 43 -5.77 8.01 -19.53
C ILE A 43 -4.33 7.52 -19.65
N VAL A 44 -3.40 8.41 -19.99
CA VAL A 44 -1.97 8.08 -20.08
C VAL A 44 -1.42 7.59 -18.74
N LEU A 45 -1.77 8.26 -17.63
CA LEU A 45 -1.38 7.85 -16.29
C LEU A 45 -1.92 6.46 -15.94
N GLY A 46 -3.18 6.16 -16.29
CA GLY A 46 -3.78 4.85 -16.09
C GLY A 46 -3.04 3.73 -16.85
N VAL A 47 -2.70 3.97 -18.13
CA VAL A 47 -1.92 3.00 -18.93
C VAL A 47 -0.53 2.79 -18.32
N LEU A 48 0.12 3.86 -17.90
CA LEU A 48 1.43 3.79 -17.24
C LEU A 48 1.35 2.99 -15.94
N HIS A 49 0.30 3.19 -15.14
CA HIS A 49 0.08 2.48 -13.88
C HIS A 49 -0.08 0.97 -14.09
N VAL A 50 -0.82 0.55 -15.12
CA VAL A 50 -0.93 -0.86 -15.51
C VAL A 50 0.43 -1.45 -15.91
N GLY A 51 1.23 -0.69 -16.68
CA GLY A 51 2.58 -1.09 -17.07
C GLY A 51 3.50 -1.31 -15.85
N PHE A 52 3.53 -0.36 -14.92
CA PHE A 52 4.27 -0.48 -13.67
C PHE A 52 3.78 -1.63 -12.81
N GLY A 53 2.47 -1.84 -12.70
CA GLY A 53 1.92 -2.96 -11.94
C GLY A 53 2.34 -4.32 -12.49
N ARG A 54 2.37 -4.45 -13.82
CA ARG A 54 2.89 -5.67 -14.46
C ARG A 54 4.37 -5.88 -14.17
N LEU A 55 5.18 -4.81 -14.18
CA LEU A 55 6.59 -4.88 -13.83
C LEU A 55 6.79 -5.29 -12.37
N MET A 56 6.04 -4.71 -11.44
CA MET A 56 6.12 -5.03 -10.01
C MET A 56 5.76 -6.50 -9.74
N ILE A 57 4.67 -7.01 -10.32
CA ILE A 57 4.28 -8.41 -10.17
C ILE A 57 5.32 -9.34 -10.82
N ALA A 58 5.88 -8.98 -11.98
CA ALA A 58 6.91 -9.75 -12.65
C ALA A 58 8.20 -9.84 -11.82
N LEU A 59 8.65 -8.70 -11.25
CA LEU A 59 9.80 -8.67 -10.35
C LEU A 59 9.52 -9.46 -9.07
N GLY A 60 8.35 -9.31 -8.46
CA GLY A 60 7.95 -10.08 -7.28
C GLY A 60 7.88 -11.59 -7.54
N SER A 61 7.50 -12.00 -8.75
CA SER A 61 7.51 -13.42 -9.17
C SER A 61 8.90 -13.92 -9.55
N TYR A 62 9.82 -13.04 -9.97
CA TYR A 62 11.18 -13.43 -10.36
C TYR A 62 12.10 -13.55 -9.15
N TYR A 63 11.95 -12.67 -8.16
CA TYR A 63 12.72 -12.67 -6.91
C TYR A 63 12.13 -13.58 -5.82
N GLN A 64 11.40 -14.62 -6.23
CA GLN A 64 10.66 -15.57 -5.41
C GLN A 64 11.54 -16.28 -4.35
N SER A 65 11.90 -15.63 -3.24
CA SER A 65 12.51 -16.30 -2.10
C SER A 65 11.78 -15.96 -0.81
N ASP A 66 11.44 -17.03 -0.08
CA ASP A 66 10.67 -17.08 1.16
C ASP A 66 11.36 -16.41 2.37
N ASP A 67 12.32 -15.51 2.14
CA ASP A 67 13.09 -14.86 3.19
C ASP A 67 13.57 -13.48 2.71
N HIS A 68 13.07 -12.41 3.34
CA HIS A 68 13.46 -11.02 3.08
C HIS A 68 14.97 -10.75 3.26
N SER A 69 15.71 -11.72 3.78
CA SER A 69 17.12 -11.66 4.13
C SER A 69 18.08 -12.10 3.01
N VAL A 70 17.64 -12.93 2.05
CA VAL A 70 18.56 -13.58 1.08
C VAL A 70 18.63 -12.86 -0.27
N VAL A 71 17.52 -12.34 -0.81
CA VAL A 71 17.54 -11.62 -2.11
C VAL A 71 18.34 -10.32 -2.04
N LEU A 72 18.23 -9.61 -0.92
CA LEU A 72 18.87 -8.31 -0.75
C LEU A 72 20.35 -8.43 -0.38
N ALA A 73 20.75 -9.54 0.25
CA ALA A 73 22.15 -9.87 0.55
C ALA A 73 22.94 -10.29 -0.71
N GLU A 74 22.30 -10.97 -1.66
CA GLU A 74 22.97 -11.44 -2.89
C GLU A 74 23.16 -10.31 -3.94
N ILE A 75 22.28 -9.30 -3.94
CA ILE A 75 22.24 -8.25 -4.98
C ILE A 75 22.97 -6.96 -4.55
N SER A 76 23.11 -6.70 -3.24
CA SER A 76 23.55 -5.40 -2.73
C SER A 76 24.77 -5.49 -1.82
N HIS A 77 25.79 -4.67 -2.09
CA HIS A 77 26.93 -4.46 -1.20
C HIS A 77 26.42 -4.12 0.23
N PRO A 78 27.02 -4.62 1.32
CA PRO A 78 26.47 -4.57 2.70
C PRO A 78 26.08 -3.18 3.22
N VAL A 79 26.61 -2.11 2.61
CA VAL A 79 26.25 -0.71 2.90
C VAL A 79 24.90 -0.33 2.29
N ILE A 80 24.62 -0.73 1.05
CA ILE A 80 23.39 -0.41 0.34
C ILE A 80 22.20 -1.12 0.99
N TYR A 81 22.38 -2.38 1.39
CA TYR A 81 21.38 -3.13 2.18
C TYR A 81 20.95 -2.36 3.43
N ARG A 82 21.91 -1.87 4.22
CA ARG A 82 21.62 -1.19 5.49
C ARG A 82 20.90 0.14 5.29
N ILE A 83 21.23 0.86 4.21
CA ILE A 83 20.54 2.11 3.85
C ILE A 83 19.11 1.80 3.42
N LEU A 84 18.90 0.79 2.57
CA LEU A 84 17.57 0.38 2.11
C LEU A 84 16.70 -0.11 3.28
N ASP A 85 17.24 -0.90 4.19
CA ASP A 85 16.52 -1.41 5.35
C ASP A 85 16.06 -0.27 6.28
N ILE A 86 16.97 0.66 6.62
CA ILE A 86 16.62 1.84 7.41
C ILE A 86 15.59 2.71 6.67
N ALA A 87 15.76 2.91 5.36
CA ALA A 87 14.82 3.69 4.55
C ALA A 87 13.43 3.04 4.52
N LEU A 88 13.34 1.71 4.44
CA LEU A 88 12.08 0.97 4.48
C LEU A 88 11.39 1.13 5.83
N ILE A 89 12.11 0.97 6.94
CA ILE A 89 11.55 1.14 8.29
C ILE A 89 10.99 2.56 8.47
N ILE A 90 11.76 3.58 8.09
CA ILE A 90 11.33 4.98 8.16
C ILE A 90 10.11 5.21 7.26
N THR A 91 10.13 4.69 6.04
CA THR A 91 9.04 4.86 5.07
C THR A 91 7.76 4.18 5.56
N CYS A 92 7.84 2.97 6.11
CA CYS A 92 6.71 2.27 6.73
C CYS A 92 6.12 3.09 7.89
N PHE A 93 6.96 3.67 8.74
CA PHE A 93 6.51 4.53 9.82
C PHE A 93 5.78 5.76 9.29
N ILE A 94 6.36 6.47 8.32
CA ILE A 94 5.77 7.67 7.70
C ILE A 94 4.44 7.33 7.01
N PHE A 95 4.35 6.19 6.30
CA PHE A 95 3.11 5.76 5.65
C PHE A 95 1.95 5.64 6.64
N GLY A 96 2.18 5.19 7.88
CA GLY A 96 1.14 5.15 8.91
C GLY A 96 0.54 6.53 9.21
N PHE A 97 1.37 7.57 9.34
CA PHE A 97 0.91 8.95 9.55
C PHE A 97 0.20 9.51 8.32
N VAL A 98 0.77 9.29 7.13
CA VAL A 98 0.21 9.76 5.86
C VAL A 98 -1.17 9.13 5.61
N MET A 99 -1.32 7.83 5.87
CA MET A 99 -2.59 7.11 5.72
C MET A 99 -3.64 7.60 6.72
N THR A 100 -3.27 7.80 7.99
CA THR A 100 -4.18 8.30 9.03
C THR A 100 -4.66 9.73 8.71
N ALA A 101 -3.75 10.59 8.28
CA ALA A 101 -4.08 11.95 7.85
C ALA A 101 -4.96 11.94 6.58
N GLY A 102 -4.65 11.07 5.61
CA GLY A 102 -5.43 10.89 4.38
C GLY A 102 -6.86 10.40 4.66
N ALA A 103 -7.03 9.47 5.61
CA ALA A 103 -8.35 9.00 6.03
C ALA A 103 -9.18 10.11 6.70
N GLY A 104 -8.56 10.91 7.57
CA GLY A 104 -9.19 12.08 8.19
C GLY A 104 -9.64 13.12 7.16
N ALA A 105 -8.78 13.46 6.20
CA ALA A 105 -9.08 14.40 5.13
C ALA A 105 -10.20 13.88 4.21
N ASN A 106 -10.14 12.59 3.83
CA ASN A 106 -11.16 11.97 2.98
C ASN A 106 -12.54 11.96 3.66
N LEU A 107 -12.63 11.63 4.95
CA LEU A 107 -13.90 11.66 5.70
C LEU A 107 -14.45 13.08 5.83
N ASN A 108 -13.58 14.08 6.01
CA ASN A 108 -13.98 15.48 6.01
C ASN A 108 -14.53 15.92 4.66
N GLN A 109 -13.89 15.50 3.55
CA GLN A 109 -14.33 15.86 2.20
C GLN A 109 -15.61 15.14 1.76
N GLN A 110 -15.79 13.86 2.10
CA GLN A 110 -16.96 13.08 1.69
C GLN A 110 -18.19 13.30 2.58
N PHE A 111 -18.01 13.48 3.89
CA PHE A 111 -19.10 13.53 4.86
C PHE A 111 -19.19 14.85 5.64
N GLY A 112 -18.26 15.80 5.44
CA GLY A 112 -18.21 17.06 6.19
C GLY A 112 -17.85 16.91 7.67
N MET A 113 -17.50 15.70 8.12
CA MET A 113 -17.17 15.42 9.51
C MET A 113 -15.82 16.01 9.91
N PRO A 114 -15.63 16.42 11.18
CA PRO A 114 -14.36 16.99 11.61
C PRO A 114 -13.21 15.98 11.53
N PHE A 115 -12.03 16.47 11.13
CA PHE A 115 -10.83 15.66 10.83
C PHE A 115 -10.47 14.65 11.92
N TRP A 116 -10.64 15.02 13.19
CA TRP A 116 -10.29 14.17 14.33
C TRP A 116 -11.11 12.88 14.38
N VAL A 117 -12.36 12.89 13.90
CA VAL A 117 -13.23 11.70 13.88
C VAL A 117 -12.70 10.69 12.86
N GLY A 118 -12.30 11.16 11.69
CA GLY A 118 -11.76 10.27 10.65
C GLY A 118 -10.39 9.70 11.00
N ALA A 119 -9.52 10.51 11.62
CA ALA A 119 -8.24 10.02 12.15
C ALA A 119 -8.46 8.98 13.26
N PHE A 120 -9.34 9.27 14.23
CA PHE A 120 -9.65 8.36 15.33
C PHE A 120 -10.21 7.03 14.83
N LEU A 121 -11.15 7.07 13.87
CA LEU A 121 -11.74 5.87 13.28
C LEU A 121 -10.70 5.03 12.54
N CYS A 122 -9.81 5.66 11.76
CA CYS A 122 -8.75 4.98 11.03
C CYS A 122 -7.76 4.30 11.98
N THR A 123 -7.36 4.98 13.06
CA THR A 123 -6.49 4.39 14.08
C THR A 123 -7.17 3.25 14.83
N ALA A 124 -8.44 3.40 15.23
CA ALA A 124 -9.20 2.37 15.92
C ALA A 124 -9.35 1.10 15.05
N LEU A 125 -9.68 1.26 13.77
CA LEU A 125 -9.78 0.14 12.83
C LEU A 125 -8.43 -0.55 12.61
N THR A 126 -7.36 0.23 12.44
CA THR A 126 -6.00 -0.31 12.32
C THR A 126 -5.64 -1.17 13.53
N ILE A 127 -5.91 -0.69 14.75
CA ILE A 127 -5.66 -1.45 15.98
C ILE A 127 -6.45 -2.77 15.99
N VAL A 128 -7.74 -2.73 15.67
CA VAL A 128 -8.59 -3.95 15.63
C VAL A 128 -8.06 -4.96 14.62
N VAL A 129 -7.69 -4.51 13.42
CA VAL A 129 -7.12 -5.38 12.38
C VAL A 129 -5.76 -5.93 12.80
N SER A 130 -4.90 -5.12 13.43
CA SER A 130 -3.63 -5.58 13.98
C SER A 130 -3.83 -6.70 15.01
N PHE A 131 -4.79 -6.56 15.93
CA PHE A 131 -5.10 -7.62 16.91
C PHE A 131 -5.65 -8.90 16.28
N LEU A 132 -6.39 -8.81 15.17
CA LEU A 132 -6.87 -9.98 14.42
C LEU A 132 -5.72 -10.78 13.78
N ASP A 133 -4.71 -10.09 13.22
CA ASP A 133 -3.55 -10.76 12.62
C ASP A 133 -2.64 -11.42 13.67
N PHE A 134 -2.49 -10.84 14.87
CA PHE A 134 -1.75 -11.48 15.96
C PHE A 134 -2.37 -12.82 16.37
N LYS A 135 -3.70 -12.95 16.33
CA LYS A 135 -4.36 -14.23 16.65
C LYS A 135 -3.96 -15.31 15.64
N LYS A 136 -3.88 -14.95 14.36
CA LYS A 136 -3.49 -15.85 13.28
C LYS A 136 -2.00 -16.26 13.32
N SER A 137 -1.10 -15.37 13.73
CA SER A 137 0.32 -15.71 13.93
C SER A 137 0.55 -16.53 15.20
N SER A 138 -0.22 -16.27 16.27
CA SER A 138 -0.16 -17.06 17.51
C SER A 138 -0.67 -18.49 17.33
N GLU A 139 -1.78 -18.69 16.61
CA GLU A 139 -2.32 -20.02 16.29
C GLU A 139 -1.36 -20.85 15.41
N LEU A 140 -0.55 -20.19 14.57
CA LEU A 140 0.49 -20.87 13.78
C LEU A 140 1.66 -21.33 14.64
N SER A 141 2.08 -20.52 15.63
CA SER A 141 3.20 -20.86 16.53
C SER A 141 2.86 -21.96 17.53
N GLU A 142 1.58 -22.14 17.88
CA GLU A 142 1.13 -23.21 18.79
C GLU A 142 0.97 -24.58 18.08
N SER A 143 0.97 -24.59 16.74
CA SER A 143 0.83 -25.80 15.92
C SER A 143 2.15 -26.52 15.57
N LEU A 144 3.30 -25.96 15.97
CA LEU A 144 4.61 -26.59 15.88
C LEU A 144 5.01 -27.15 17.25
N PRO A 145 4.83 -28.46 17.51
CA PRO A 145 5.55 -29.09 18.61
C PRO A 145 7.04 -29.05 18.27
N LEU A 146 7.83 -28.47 19.17
CA LEU A 146 9.29 -28.63 19.22
C LEU A 146 9.69 -30.12 19.19
#